data_AF-A0A529M0H6-F1
#
_entry.id   AF-A0A529M0H6-F1
#
_cell.length_a   1.000
_cell.length_b   1.000
_cell.length_c   1.000
_cell.angle_alpha   90.00
_cell.angle_beta   90.00
_cell.angle_gamma   90.00
#
_symmetry.space_group_name_H-M   'P 1'
#
loop_
_entity.id
_entity.type
_entity.pdbx_description
1 polymer ?
#
loop_
_entity_poly.entity_id
_entity_poly.type
_entity_poly.pdbx_seq_one_letter_code
_entity_poly.pdbx_strand_id
1 'polypeptide(L)'
;MEEIAESVLIGIGRLMFCLLKSETRSQAYTGLVFAGLGSDDLFPSLESVELDGVYFGQARTLNSLSIDIDRAGPTSRIVPFAQTDMAERFIHGIDRTFERGLQELMSDVVGSLVERLGGNATGNSAALVDETLTTLRQSLSELKDSAEAKLNSVVNHMSRKELGELAYSLVELTSRKRRYSTEIETVGGPIDVAILTKNEGFIWVKRKHYFDLELNPRFRSPKAQY
;
A
#
# COMPACT_ATOMS: atom_id res chain seq x y z
N MET A 1 -15.47 -8.67 46.96
CA MET A 1 -15.32 -8.23 45.56
C MET A 1 -16.51 -7.35 45.26
N GLU A 2 -16.30 -6.08 44.97
CA GLU A 2 -17.39 -5.21 44.50
C GLU A 2 -17.91 -5.75 43.17
N GLU A 3 -19.23 -5.89 43.08
CA GLU A 3 -19.92 -6.35 41.89
C GLU A 3 -19.86 -5.23 40.85
N ILE A 4 -19.28 -5.49 39.68
CA ILE A 4 -19.17 -4.50 38.60
C ILE A 4 -20.59 -4.19 38.11
N ALA A 5 -20.97 -2.91 38.11
CA ALA A 5 -22.29 -2.49 37.65
C ALA A 5 -22.54 -2.93 36.19
N GLU A 6 -23.74 -3.44 35.90
CA GLU A 6 -24.13 -3.96 34.59
C GLU A 6 -23.93 -2.93 33.46
N SER A 7 -24.19 -1.66 33.73
CA SER A 7 -23.95 -0.55 32.80
C SER A 7 -22.49 -0.42 32.37
N VAL A 8 -21.55 -0.72 33.27
CA VAL A 8 -20.11 -0.70 33.00
C VAL A 8 -19.73 -1.87 32.10
N LEU A 9 -20.30 -3.07 32.33
CA LEU A 9 -20.08 -4.24 31.47
C LEU A 9 -20.58 -3.99 30.04
N ILE A 10 -21.77 -3.40 29.90
CA ILE A 10 -22.32 -3.01 28.58
C ILE A 10 -21.44 -1.97 27.89
N GLY A 11 -20.95 -0.98 28.64
CA GLY A 11 -20.04 0.05 28.15
C GLY A 11 -18.73 -0.53 27.63
N ILE A 12 -18.12 -1.45 28.40
CA ILE A 12 -16.90 -2.17 28.00
C ILE A 12 -17.17 -2.99 26.74
N GLY A 13 -18.27 -3.75 26.69
CA GLY A 13 -18.63 -4.54 25.51
C GLY A 13 -18.73 -3.70 24.23
N ARG A 14 -19.38 -2.53 24.31
CA ARG A 14 -19.46 -1.58 23.19
C ARG A 14 -18.09 -1.03 22.80
N LEU A 15 -17.27 -0.62 23.77
CA LEU A 15 -15.93 -0.12 23.49
C LEU A 15 -15.08 -1.19 22.78
N MET A 16 -15.13 -2.44 23.25
CA MET A 16 -14.40 -3.54 22.62
C MET A 16 -14.90 -3.81 21.21
N PHE A 17 -16.22 -3.80 20.98
CA PHE A 17 -16.78 -3.91 19.63
C PHE A 17 -16.30 -2.79 18.71
N CYS A 18 -16.34 -1.54 19.17
CA CYS A 18 -15.85 -0.40 18.41
C CYS A 18 -14.34 -0.49 18.12
N LEU A 19 -13.54 -0.95 19.07
CA LEU A 19 -12.10 -1.17 18.87
C LEU A 19 -11.84 -2.26 17.83
N LEU A 20 -12.55 -3.39 17.90
CA LEU A 20 -12.41 -4.47 16.94
C LEU A 20 -12.83 -4.05 15.52
N LYS A 21 -13.86 -3.21 15.41
CA LYS A 21 -14.38 -2.67 14.13
C LYS A 21 -13.66 -1.42 13.63
N SER A 22 -12.81 -0.81 14.44
CA SER A 22 -12.09 0.40 14.04
C SER A 22 -11.17 0.11 12.85
N GLU A 23 -11.00 1.09 11.96
CA GLU A 23 -9.95 1.07 10.92
C GLU A 23 -8.65 1.72 11.43
N THR A 24 -8.67 2.24 12.66
CA THR A 24 -7.49 2.85 13.27
C THR A 24 -6.51 1.77 13.70
N ARG A 25 -5.28 1.84 13.18
CA ARG A 25 -4.16 0.95 13.50
C ARG A 25 -3.65 1.24 14.91
N SER A 26 -3.48 0.21 15.73
CA SER A 26 -2.81 0.33 17.03
C SER A 26 -1.28 0.22 16.89
N GLN A 27 -0.57 0.36 18.00
CA GLN A 27 0.88 0.12 18.05
C GLN A 27 1.26 -1.36 17.84
N ALA A 28 0.29 -2.27 17.89
CA ALA A 28 0.48 -3.69 17.62
C ALA A 28 0.32 -4.06 16.13
N TYR A 29 0.16 -3.05 15.26
CA TYR A 29 0.03 -3.26 13.83
C TYR A 29 1.27 -3.91 13.21
N THR A 30 1.06 -4.93 12.38
CA THR A 30 2.09 -5.56 11.56
C THR A 30 1.51 -6.07 10.25
N GLY A 31 2.32 -6.02 9.19
CA GLY A 31 1.98 -6.58 7.89
C GLY A 31 2.85 -7.79 7.60
N LEU A 32 2.22 -8.90 7.21
CA LEU A 32 2.92 -10.10 6.75
C LEU A 32 2.68 -10.26 5.26
N VAL A 33 3.75 -10.53 4.52
CA VAL A 33 3.71 -10.73 3.06
C VAL A 33 4.43 -12.03 2.74
N PHE A 34 3.76 -12.89 2.00
CA PHE A 34 4.26 -14.14 1.47
C PHE A 34 4.18 -14.03 -0.05
N ALA A 35 5.32 -14.08 -0.73
CA ALA A 35 5.38 -14.05 -2.19
C ALA A 35 6.32 -15.14 -2.67
N GLY A 36 5.93 -15.90 -3.68
CA GLY A 36 6.72 -17.03 -4.14
C GLY A 36 6.11 -17.82 -5.27
N LEU A 37 6.72 -18.95 -5.56
CA LEU A 37 6.22 -19.97 -6.46
C LEU A 37 6.26 -21.30 -5.71
N GLY A 38 5.13 -21.99 -5.62
CA GLY A 38 5.08 -23.38 -5.16
C GLY A 38 5.83 -24.32 -6.12
N SER A 39 6.10 -25.54 -5.66
CA SER A 39 6.73 -26.59 -6.48
C SER A 39 5.97 -26.83 -7.79
N ASP A 40 4.66 -26.85 -7.67
CA ASP A 40 3.74 -27.20 -8.75
C ASP A 40 3.17 -25.95 -9.46
N ASP A 41 3.42 -24.76 -8.91
CA ASP A 41 2.89 -23.51 -9.47
C ASP A 41 3.65 -23.10 -10.72
N LEU A 42 2.92 -22.75 -11.79
CA LEU A 42 3.51 -22.24 -13.03
C LEU A 42 3.90 -20.76 -12.93
N PHE A 43 3.20 -20.01 -12.09
CA PHE A 43 3.30 -18.57 -11.96
C PHE A 43 3.40 -18.17 -10.48
N PRO A 44 3.87 -16.95 -10.17
CA PRO A 44 3.99 -16.51 -8.79
C PRO A 44 2.65 -16.12 -8.17
N SER A 45 2.55 -16.34 -6.87
CA SER A 45 1.44 -15.90 -6.03
C SER A 45 1.94 -14.99 -4.91
N LEU A 46 1.03 -14.16 -4.40
CA LEU A 46 1.25 -13.27 -3.28
C LEU A 46 0.06 -13.33 -2.33
N GLU A 47 0.34 -13.59 -1.06
CA GLU A 47 -0.60 -13.47 0.04
C GLU A 47 -0.08 -12.43 1.01
N SER A 48 -0.93 -11.51 1.43
CA SER A 48 -0.58 -10.57 2.50
C SER A 48 -1.74 -10.40 3.47
N VAL A 49 -1.37 -10.19 4.74
CA VAL A 49 -2.32 -9.95 5.81
C VAL A 49 -1.82 -8.82 6.71
N GLU A 50 -2.69 -7.87 6.98
CA GLU A 50 -2.49 -6.82 7.97
C GLU A 50 -3.13 -7.27 9.29
N LEU A 51 -2.32 -7.37 10.33
CA LEU A 51 -2.74 -7.74 11.68
C LEU A 51 -2.59 -6.55 12.61
N ASP A 52 -3.50 -6.43 13.58
CA ASP A 52 -3.45 -5.37 14.58
C ASP A 52 -3.60 -5.95 16.00
N GLY A 53 -2.59 -6.70 16.43
CA GLY A 53 -2.57 -7.37 17.73
C GLY A 53 -3.44 -8.63 17.82
N VAL A 54 -3.46 -9.22 19.02
CA VAL A 54 -4.23 -10.42 19.35
C VAL A 54 -5.19 -10.08 20.48
N TYR A 55 -6.49 -10.23 20.22
CA TYR A 55 -7.54 -10.01 21.21
C TYR A 55 -8.28 -11.32 21.45
N PHE A 56 -8.44 -11.71 22.72
CA PHE A 56 -9.13 -12.95 23.10
C PHE A 56 -8.58 -14.21 22.42
N GLY A 57 -7.26 -14.27 22.21
CA GLY A 57 -6.60 -15.40 21.54
C GLY A 57 -6.78 -15.44 20.02
N GLN A 58 -7.39 -14.43 19.41
CA GLN A 58 -7.55 -14.31 17.96
C GLN A 58 -6.79 -13.10 17.43
N ALA A 59 -6.06 -13.27 16.35
CA ALA A 59 -5.41 -12.16 15.66
C ALA A 59 -6.49 -11.27 15.02
N ARG A 60 -6.42 -9.96 15.24
CA ARG A 60 -7.32 -9.02 14.57
C ARG A 60 -6.78 -8.73 13.19
N THR A 61 -7.39 -9.34 12.19
CA THR A 61 -7.11 -9.06 10.78
C THR A 61 -7.81 -7.77 10.37
N LEU A 62 -7.05 -6.81 9.84
CA LEU A 62 -7.58 -5.58 9.26
C LEU A 62 -7.89 -5.78 7.77
N ASN A 63 -6.88 -6.24 7.03
CA ASN A 63 -6.94 -6.42 5.59
C ASN A 63 -6.23 -7.71 5.18
N SER A 64 -6.70 -8.31 4.09
CA SER A 64 -6.04 -9.43 3.42
C SER A 64 -6.05 -9.20 1.93
N LEU A 65 -4.96 -9.55 1.26
CA LEU A 65 -4.82 -9.45 -0.19
C LEU A 65 -4.21 -10.76 -0.69
N SER A 66 -4.93 -11.39 -1.62
CA SER A 66 -4.50 -12.57 -2.35
C SER A 66 -4.38 -12.21 -3.82
N ILE A 67 -3.24 -12.51 -4.42
CA ILE A 67 -2.97 -12.30 -5.83
C ILE A 67 -2.37 -13.58 -6.38
N ASP A 68 -3.08 -14.18 -7.31
CA ASP A 68 -2.61 -15.31 -8.08
C ASP A 68 -2.39 -14.85 -9.52
N ILE A 69 -1.13 -14.87 -9.97
CA ILE A 69 -0.80 -14.50 -11.35
C ILE A 69 -1.14 -15.70 -12.22
N ASP A 70 -2.04 -15.51 -13.19
CA ASP A 70 -2.40 -16.57 -14.12
C ASP A 70 -2.80 -15.99 -15.49
N ARG A 71 -2.86 -16.84 -16.50
CA ARG A 71 -3.33 -16.49 -17.86
C ARG A 71 -4.82 -16.16 -17.89
N ALA A 72 -5.62 -16.73 -17.00
CA ALA A 72 -7.05 -16.40 -16.89
C ALA A 72 -7.32 -15.20 -15.97
N GLY A 73 -6.30 -14.73 -15.24
CA GLY A 73 -6.38 -13.66 -14.25
C GLY A 73 -5.43 -12.50 -14.56
N PRO A 74 -4.97 -11.76 -13.53
CA PRO A 74 -3.95 -10.75 -13.71
C PRO A 74 -2.63 -11.39 -14.14
N THR A 75 -1.99 -10.86 -15.18
CA THR A 75 -0.72 -11.39 -15.68
C THR A 75 0.49 -10.73 -15.03
N SER A 76 0.30 -9.60 -14.35
CA SER A 76 1.33 -8.88 -13.61
C SER A 76 0.69 -7.99 -12.54
N ARG A 77 1.41 -7.69 -11.47
CA ARG A 77 0.99 -6.73 -10.45
C ARG A 77 2.17 -5.99 -9.84
N ILE A 78 1.96 -4.73 -9.47
CA ILE A 78 2.83 -3.98 -8.54
C ILE A 78 2.06 -3.77 -7.24
N VAL A 79 2.63 -4.19 -6.11
CA VAL A 79 2.00 -4.05 -4.79
C VAL A 79 2.97 -3.37 -3.82
N PRO A 80 2.71 -2.13 -3.38
CA PRO A 80 3.50 -1.47 -2.35
C PRO A 80 2.97 -1.82 -0.94
N PHE A 81 3.88 -2.18 -0.01
CA PHE A 81 3.54 -2.47 1.40
C PHE A 81 4.08 -1.45 2.40
N ALA A 82 5.24 -0.84 2.11
CA ALA A 82 5.79 0.26 2.88
C ALA A 82 5.12 1.59 2.49
N GLN A 83 5.42 2.69 3.20
CA GLN A 83 4.83 4.04 2.98
C GLN A 83 4.40 4.28 1.53
N THR A 84 3.10 4.16 1.27
CA THR A 84 2.58 3.89 -0.07
C THR A 84 2.31 5.13 -0.89
N ASP A 85 2.43 6.34 -0.35
CA ASP A 85 1.91 7.54 -1.02
C ASP A 85 2.56 7.81 -2.38
N MET A 86 3.90 7.70 -2.50
CA MET A 86 4.56 7.89 -3.80
C MET A 86 4.36 6.72 -4.75
N ALA A 87 4.34 5.50 -4.23
CA ALA A 87 4.08 4.31 -5.04
C ALA A 87 2.63 4.29 -5.56
N GLU A 88 1.65 4.62 -4.72
CA GLU A 88 0.23 4.76 -5.07
C GLU A 88 0.04 5.84 -6.14
N ARG A 89 0.68 7.02 -6.00
CA ARG A 89 0.63 8.04 -7.08
C ARG A 89 1.19 7.52 -8.38
N PHE A 90 2.27 6.74 -8.34
CA PHE A 90 2.84 6.20 -9.56
C PHE A 90 1.93 5.14 -10.21
N ILE A 91 1.32 4.27 -9.39
CA ILE A 91 0.46 3.17 -9.84
C ILE A 91 -0.90 3.67 -10.32
N HIS A 92 -1.53 4.54 -9.54
CA HIS A 92 -2.92 4.98 -9.73
C HIS A 92 -3.04 6.39 -10.31
N GLY A 93 -1.93 7.12 -10.45
CA GLY A 93 -1.89 8.52 -10.89
C GLY A 93 -2.16 9.54 -9.77
N ILE A 94 -2.92 9.16 -8.75
CA ILE A 94 -3.28 9.99 -7.58
C ILE A 94 -3.10 9.19 -6.28
N ASP A 95 -2.91 9.88 -5.15
CA ASP A 95 -2.93 9.25 -3.82
C ASP A 95 -4.19 9.60 -3.03
N ARG A 96 -4.33 8.94 -1.87
CA ARG A 96 -5.41 9.17 -0.90
C ARG A 96 -5.50 10.62 -0.41
N THR A 97 -4.36 11.32 -0.32
CA THR A 97 -4.34 12.72 0.14
C THR A 97 -4.99 13.62 -0.90
N PHE A 98 -4.63 13.45 -2.16
CA PHE A 98 -5.23 14.14 -3.29
C PHE A 98 -6.72 13.79 -3.41
N GLU A 99 -7.06 12.50 -3.31
CA GLU A 99 -8.44 12.00 -3.36
C GLU A 99 -9.32 12.65 -2.28
N ARG A 100 -8.86 12.67 -1.02
CA ARG A 100 -9.58 13.32 0.08
C ARG A 100 -9.74 14.83 -0.14
N GLY A 101 -8.67 15.53 -0.54
CA GLY A 101 -8.75 16.96 -0.82
C GLY A 101 -9.72 17.29 -1.96
N LEU A 102 -9.80 16.43 -2.97
CA LEU A 102 -10.77 16.57 -4.05
C LEU A 102 -12.21 16.32 -3.58
N GLN A 103 -12.43 15.33 -2.71
CA GLN A 103 -13.74 15.08 -2.10
C GLN A 103 -14.20 16.26 -1.23
N GLU A 104 -13.31 16.81 -0.41
CA GLU A 104 -13.58 18.00 0.42
C GLU A 104 -13.93 19.21 -0.45
N LEU A 105 -13.11 19.50 -1.47
CA LEU A 105 -13.36 20.60 -2.42
C LEU A 105 -14.72 20.45 -3.13
N MET A 106 -15.04 19.24 -3.59
CA MET A 106 -16.31 18.98 -4.27
C MET A 106 -17.51 19.09 -3.33
N SER A 107 -17.36 18.63 -2.09
CA SER A 107 -18.38 18.81 -1.04
C SER A 107 -18.66 20.29 -0.80
N ASP A 108 -17.62 21.12 -0.68
CA ASP A 108 -17.74 22.56 -0.45
C ASP A 108 -18.38 23.28 -1.65
N VAL A 109 -17.95 22.95 -2.87
CA VAL A 109 -18.51 23.54 -4.10
C VAL A 109 -19.99 23.22 -4.22
N VAL A 110 -20.39 21.95 -4.06
CA VAL A 110 -21.80 21.53 -4.15
C VAL A 110 -22.61 22.16 -3.02
N GLY A 111 -22.11 22.16 -1.79
CA GLY A 111 -22.76 22.81 -0.64
C GLY A 111 -23.03 24.29 -0.93
N SER A 112 -22.03 25.02 -1.41
CA SER A 112 -22.16 26.44 -1.74
C SER A 112 -23.15 26.71 -2.89
N LEU A 113 -23.22 25.82 -3.88
CA LEU A 113 -24.18 25.93 -4.99
C LEU A 113 -25.61 25.70 -4.51
N VAL A 114 -25.82 24.71 -3.63
CA VAL A 114 -27.15 24.45 -3.07
C VAL A 114 -27.62 25.63 -2.20
N GLU A 115 -26.75 26.22 -1.38
CA GLU A 115 -27.07 27.42 -0.61
C GLU A 115 -27.48 28.60 -1.51
N ARG A 116 -26.74 28.83 -2.60
CA ARG A 116 -27.01 29.93 -3.55
C ARG A 116 -28.28 29.72 -4.37
N LEU A 117 -28.60 28.49 -4.72
CA LEU A 117 -29.79 28.13 -5.51
C LEU A 117 -31.05 27.93 -4.64
N GLY A 118 -30.89 27.80 -3.32
CA GLY A 118 -31.84 27.12 -2.44
C GLY A 118 -32.32 27.91 -1.23
N GLY A 119 -32.51 29.23 -1.31
CA GLY A 119 -33.21 30.00 -0.28
C GLY A 119 -34.62 29.48 0.13
N ASN A 120 -35.16 28.46 -0.55
CA ASN A 120 -36.40 27.75 -0.22
C ASN A 120 -36.32 26.20 -0.35
N ALA A 121 -35.14 25.59 -0.54
CA ALA A 121 -35.02 24.14 -0.76
C ALA A 121 -34.65 23.38 0.53
N THR A 122 -35.54 23.40 1.52
CA THR A 122 -35.33 22.87 2.87
C THR A 122 -35.34 21.32 3.00
N GLY A 123 -35.21 20.57 1.90
CA GLY A 123 -35.46 19.12 1.92
C GLY A 123 -34.41 18.17 1.37
N ASN A 124 -33.46 18.61 0.51
CA ASN A 124 -32.69 17.64 -0.30
C ASN A 124 -31.20 17.97 -0.53
N SER A 125 -30.66 18.97 0.16
CA SER A 125 -29.26 19.42 -0.02
C SER A 125 -28.24 18.32 0.35
N ALA A 126 -28.42 17.70 1.52
CA ALA A 126 -27.51 16.67 2.01
C ALA A 126 -27.50 15.41 1.13
N ALA A 127 -28.66 15.02 0.61
CA ALA A 127 -28.77 13.87 -0.29
C ALA A 127 -28.05 14.13 -1.62
N LEU A 128 -28.17 15.34 -2.17
CA LEU A 128 -27.48 15.71 -3.40
C LEU A 128 -25.96 15.75 -3.25
N VAL A 129 -25.46 16.26 -2.11
CA VAL A 129 -24.03 16.23 -1.78
C VAL A 129 -23.54 14.78 -1.70
N ASP A 130 -24.26 13.91 -1.00
CA ASP A 130 -23.87 12.50 -0.84
C ASP A 130 -23.89 11.72 -2.17
N GLU A 131 -24.90 11.93 -3.00
CA GLU A 131 -24.99 11.34 -4.35
C GLU A 131 -23.84 11.81 -5.25
N THR A 132 -23.50 13.10 -5.19
CA THR A 132 -22.38 13.67 -5.96
C THR A 132 -21.04 13.11 -5.49
N LEU A 133 -20.82 13.00 -4.18
CA LEU A 133 -19.60 12.41 -3.61
C LEU A 133 -19.50 10.93 -3.96
N THR A 134 -20.61 10.20 -3.98
CA THR A 134 -20.65 8.80 -4.41
C THR A 134 -20.25 8.66 -5.88
N THR A 135 -20.80 9.51 -6.75
CA THR A 135 -20.46 9.55 -8.19
C THR A 135 -18.98 9.89 -8.42
N LEU A 136 -18.46 10.86 -7.66
CA LEU A 136 -17.05 11.25 -7.71
C LEU A 136 -16.15 10.08 -7.30
N ARG A 137 -16.46 9.39 -6.19
CA ARG A 137 -15.71 8.22 -5.72
C ARG A 137 -15.66 7.13 -6.78
N GLN A 138 -16.80 6.83 -7.40
CA GLN A 138 -16.88 5.85 -8.48
C GLN A 138 -16.01 6.25 -9.68
N SER A 139 -16.11 7.50 -10.12
CA SER A 139 -15.32 8.02 -11.25
C SER A 139 -13.82 7.99 -10.97
N LEU A 140 -13.41 8.34 -9.74
CA LEU A 140 -12.01 8.26 -9.33
C LEU A 140 -11.53 6.81 -9.27
N SER A 141 -12.35 5.87 -8.80
CA SER A 141 -12.01 4.44 -8.81
C SER A 141 -11.74 3.96 -10.24
N GLU A 142 -12.62 4.27 -11.19
CA GLU A 142 -12.46 3.88 -12.59
C GLU A 142 -11.19 4.46 -13.23
N LEU A 143 -10.83 5.71 -12.89
CA LEU A 143 -9.58 6.32 -13.34
C LEU A 143 -8.36 5.59 -12.77
N LYS A 144 -8.38 5.25 -11.47
CA LYS A 144 -7.29 4.52 -10.80
C LYS A 144 -7.13 3.12 -11.38
N ASP A 145 -8.22 2.42 -11.63
CA ASP A 145 -8.23 1.08 -12.25
C ASP A 145 -7.68 1.14 -13.68
N SER A 146 -8.06 2.17 -14.45
CA SER A 146 -7.52 2.39 -15.81
C SER A 146 -6.02 2.67 -15.80
N ALA A 147 -5.55 3.49 -14.86
CA ALA A 147 -4.13 3.82 -14.71
C ALA A 147 -3.31 2.57 -14.33
N GLU A 148 -3.79 1.81 -13.34
CA GLU A 148 -3.13 0.59 -12.90
C GLU A 148 -3.10 -0.47 -14.01
N ALA A 149 -4.20 -0.66 -14.74
CA ALA A 149 -4.26 -1.61 -15.86
C ALA A 149 -3.25 -1.26 -16.97
N LYS A 150 -3.11 0.04 -17.31
CA LYS A 150 -2.10 0.49 -18.27
C LYS A 150 -0.69 0.21 -17.77
N LEU A 151 -0.40 0.51 -16.51
CA LEU A 151 0.93 0.27 -15.94
C LEU A 151 1.24 -1.23 -15.92
N ASN A 152 0.33 -2.06 -15.45
CA ASN A 152 0.47 -3.52 -15.46
C ASN A 152 0.71 -4.06 -16.88
N SER A 153 0.04 -3.52 -17.90
CA SER A 153 0.30 -3.94 -19.29
C SER A 153 1.76 -3.70 -19.73
N VAL A 154 2.41 -2.64 -19.24
CA VAL A 154 3.84 -2.36 -19.51
C VAL A 154 4.73 -3.31 -18.70
N VAL A 155 4.43 -3.47 -17.41
CA VAL A 155 5.16 -4.36 -16.48
C VAL A 155 5.19 -5.79 -16.99
N ASN A 156 4.09 -6.27 -17.58
CA ASN A 156 3.97 -7.60 -18.15
C ASN A 156 5.00 -7.89 -19.27
N HIS A 157 5.54 -6.85 -19.91
CA HIS A 157 6.53 -6.97 -20.98
C HIS A 157 7.95 -6.58 -20.54
N MET A 158 8.15 -6.23 -19.27
CA MET A 158 9.46 -5.89 -18.74
C MET A 158 10.32 -7.14 -18.53
N SER A 159 11.60 -7.01 -18.82
CA SER A 159 12.61 -8.00 -18.43
C SER A 159 12.79 -8.03 -16.91
N ARG A 160 13.37 -9.12 -16.40
CA ARG A 160 13.73 -9.26 -14.97
C ARG A 160 14.53 -8.06 -14.45
N LYS A 161 15.49 -7.58 -15.25
CA LYS A 161 16.33 -6.45 -14.89
C LYS A 161 15.50 -5.16 -14.74
N GLU A 162 14.62 -4.88 -15.69
CA GLU A 162 13.74 -3.71 -15.67
C GLU A 162 12.77 -3.76 -14.47
N LEU A 163 12.24 -4.94 -14.12
CA LEU A 163 11.41 -5.12 -12.93
C LEU A 163 12.17 -4.75 -11.65
N GLY A 164 13.43 -5.20 -11.53
CA GLY A 164 14.29 -4.84 -10.40
C GLY A 164 14.59 -3.34 -10.34
N GLU A 165 14.84 -2.71 -11.48
CA GLU A 165 15.07 -1.26 -11.58
C GLU A 165 13.81 -0.46 -11.23
N LEU A 166 12.63 -0.91 -11.67
CA LEU A 166 11.35 -0.29 -11.32
C LEU A 166 11.09 -0.37 -9.82
N ALA A 167 11.25 -1.55 -9.21
CA ALA A 167 11.08 -1.73 -7.77
C ALA A 167 12.03 -0.82 -6.96
N TYR A 168 13.31 -0.75 -7.36
CA TYR A 168 14.27 0.17 -6.76
C TYR A 168 13.80 1.62 -6.85
N SER A 169 13.36 2.05 -8.04
CA SER A 169 12.98 3.43 -8.32
C SER A 169 11.77 3.87 -7.51
N LEU A 170 10.78 2.99 -7.30
CA LEU A 170 9.61 3.27 -6.47
C LEU A 170 9.97 3.50 -4.99
N VAL A 171 10.84 2.65 -4.44
CA VAL A 171 11.32 2.80 -3.06
C VAL A 171 12.20 4.05 -2.93
N GLU A 172 13.07 4.30 -3.91
CA GLU A 172 13.95 5.47 -3.92
C GLU A 172 13.16 6.78 -4.02
N LEU A 173 12.15 6.84 -4.88
CA LEU A 173 11.26 8.00 -5.01
C LEU A 173 10.58 8.33 -3.69
N THR A 174 10.10 7.29 -3.00
CA THR A 174 9.47 7.42 -1.68
C THR A 174 10.44 7.98 -0.65
N SER A 175 11.63 7.39 -0.52
CA SER A 175 12.67 7.84 0.42
C SER A 175 13.11 9.28 0.12
N ARG A 176 13.36 9.62 -1.15
CA ARG A 176 13.77 10.97 -1.55
C ARG A 176 12.71 12.01 -1.27
N LYS A 177 11.44 11.74 -1.59
CA LYS A 177 10.33 12.67 -1.34
C LYS A 177 10.25 13.04 0.15
N ARG A 178 10.43 12.07 1.05
CA ARG A 178 10.44 12.31 2.49
C ARG A 178 11.64 13.12 2.94
N ARG A 179 12.83 12.81 2.44
CA ARG A 179 14.06 13.58 2.75
C ARG A 179 13.95 15.07 2.37
N TYR A 180 13.24 15.39 1.30
CA TYR A 180 13.02 16.77 0.86
C TYR A 180 11.73 17.41 1.39
N SER A 181 10.93 16.66 2.13
CA SER A 181 9.72 17.11 2.80
C SER A 181 9.98 17.29 4.30
N THR A 182 9.09 17.97 5.01
CA THR A 182 9.12 18.07 6.49
C THR A 182 8.57 16.82 7.19
N GLU A 183 8.28 15.76 6.43
CA GLU A 183 7.67 14.53 6.91
C GLU A 183 8.72 13.55 7.47
N ILE A 184 8.33 12.74 8.48
CA ILE A 184 9.22 11.76 9.12
C ILE A 184 9.65 10.68 8.12
N GLU A 185 10.96 10.49 7.98
CA GLU A 185 11.56 9.40 7.20
C GLU A 185 11.40 8.08 7.97
N THR A 186 10.41 7.26 7.59
CA THR A 186 10.29 5.89 8.13
C THR A 186 10.90 4.84 7.20
N VAL A 187 11.20 5.23 5.96
CA VAL A 187 11.94 4.43 4.98
C VAL A 187 13.19 5.21 4.58
N GLY A 188 14.35 4.72 5.00
CA GLY A 188 15.64 5.35 4.74
C GLY A 188 16.76 4.32 4.69
N GLY A 189 17.93 4.76 4.25
CA GLY A 189 19.10 3.88 4.10
C GLY A 189 19.16 3.15 2.75
N PRO A 190 20.00 2.12 2.64
CA PRO A 190 20.23 1.44 1.37
C PRO A 190 19.05 0.58 0.95
N ILE A 191 18.76 0.60 -0.35
CA ILE A 191 17.71 -0.21 -0.96
C ILE A 191 18.38 -1.45 -1.55
N ASP A 192 18.00 -2.61 -1.03
CA ASP A 192 18.34 -3.90 -1.58
C ASP A 192 17.14 -4.44 -2.39
N VAL A 193 17.43 -5.06 -3.53
CA VAL A 193 16.44 -5.62 -4.45
C VAL A 193 16.82 -7.05 -4.77
N ALA A 194 15.83 -7.93 -4.65
CA ALA A 194 15.92 -9.32 -5.06
C ALA A 194 14.87 -9.66 -6.12
N ILE A 195 15.17 -10.65 -6.93
CA ILE A 195 14.27 -11.27 -7.89
C ILE A 195 14.14 -12.73 -7.53
N LEU A 196 12.91 -13.23 -7.53
CA LEU A 196 12.61 -14.64 -7.37
C LEU A 196 12.05 -15.19 -8.69
N THR A 197 12.65 -16.24 -9.22
CA THR A 197 12.14 -16.94 -10.41
C THR A 197 12.10 -18.45 -10.20
N LYS A 198 11.28 -19.17 -10.97
CA LYS A 198 11.21 -20.63 -10.90
C LYS A 198 12.55 -21.31 -11.19
N ASN A 199 13.28 -20.82 -12.18
CA ASN A 199 14.47 -21.48 -12.71
C ASN A 199 15.74 -21.13 -11.93
N GLU A 200 15.86 -19.90 -11.44
CA GLU A 200 17.08 -19.42 -10.78
C GLU A 200 16.93 -19.25 -9.26
N GLY A 201 15.71 -19.39 -8.74
CA GLY A 201 15.42 -19.14 -7.34
C GLY A 201 15.55 -17.68 -6.96
N PHE A 202 15.93 -17.43 -5.71
CA PHE A 202 16.06 -16.10 -5.12
C PHE A 202 17.45 -15.51 -5.38
N ILE A 203 17.52 -14.35 -6.03
CA ILE A 203 18.75 -13.66 -6.40
C ILE A 203 18.70 -12.21 -5.96
N TRP A 204 19.73 -11.75 -5.24
CA TRP A 204 19.96 -10.32 -5.01
C TRP A 204 20.49 -9.67 -6.29
N VAL A 205 19.71 -8.77 -6.90
CA VAL A 205 20.11 -8.04 -8.12
C VAL A 205 20.71 -6.67 -7.82
N LYS A 206 20.41 -6.12 -6.64
CA LYS A 206 21.04 -4.92 -6.11
C LYS A 206 21.15 -5.06 -4.62
N ARG A 207 22.36 -4.99 -4.08
CA ARG A 207 22.57 -5.05 -2.64
C ARG A 207 23.66 -4.07 -2.26
N LYS A 208 23.45 -3.29 -1.20
CA LYS A 208 24.56 -2.51 -0.66
C LYS A 208 25.55 -3.46 -0.01
N HIS A 209 26.68 -3.63 -0.68
CA HIS A 209 27.85 -4.19 -0.04
C HIS A 209 28.46 -3.10 0.83
N TYR A 210 28.67 -3.40 2.12
CA TYR A 210 29.45 -2.53 3.00
C TYR A 210 30.84 -2.25 2.42
N PHE A 211 31.38 -3.20 1.65
CA PHE A 211 32.70 -3.16 1.07
C PHE A 211 32.66 -3.56 -0.41
N ASP A 212 33.00 -2.60 -1.28
CA ASP A 212 33.08 -2.80 -2.73
C ASP A 212 34.56 -2.88 -3.15
N LEU A 213 34.98 -4.03 -3.66
CA LEU A 213 36.34 -4.30 -4.11
C LEU A 213 36.75 -3.49 -5.35
N GLU A 214 35.79 -3.05 -6.18
CA GLU A 214 36.06 -2.21 -7.35
C GLU A 214 36.37 -0.77 -6.94
N LEU A 215 35.68 -0.27 -5.91
CA LEU A 215 35.95 1.05 -5.31
C LEU A 215 37.19 1.03 -4.40
N ASN A 216 37.58 -0.15 -3.90
CA ASN A 216 38.70 -0.34 -2.98
C ASN A 216 39.76 -1.30 -3.57
N PRO A 217 40.34 -1.00 -4.74
CA PRO A 217 41.20 -1.93 -5.47
C PRO A 217 42.49 -2.31 -4.71
N ARG A 218 42.89 -1.50 -3.72
CA ARG A 218 44.02 -1.80 -2.82
C ARG A 218 43.86 -3.07 -1.99
N PHE A 219 42.63 -3.55 -1.83
CA PHE A 219 42.31 -4.78 -1.09
C PHE A 219 42.10 -5.99 -2.01
N ARG A 220 42.28 -5.82 -3.34
CA ARG A 220 42.29 -6.93 -4.29
C ARG A 220 43.57 -7.74 -4.01
N SER A 221 43.41 -8.91 -3.39
CA SER A 221 44.51 -9.78 -2.96
C SER A 221 45.63 -9.89 -4.01
N PRO A 222 46.93 -9.74 -3.62
CA PRO A 222 48.01 -10.26 -4.44
C PRO A 222 47.85 -11.78 -4.46
N LYS A 223 47.62 -12.36 -5.65
CA LYS A 223 47.58 -13.81 -5.87
C LYS A 223 48.53 -14.52 -4.91
N ALA A 224 48.00 -15.37 -4.03
CA ALA A 224 48.82 -16.28 -3.25
C ALA A 224 49.61 -17.13 -4.25
N GLN A 225 50.91 -16.89 -4.33
CA GLN A 225 51.87 -17.85 -4.89
C GLN A 225 51.96 -19.00 -3.89
N TYR A 226 51.19 -20.05 -4.12
CA TYR A 226 51.51 -21.42 -3.70
C TYR A 226 50.99 -22.38 -4.77
#